data_AF-K7F6U8-F1
#
_entry.id   AF-K7F6U8-F1
#
_cell.length_a   1.000
_cell.length_b   1.000
_cell.length_c   1.000
_cell.angle_alpha   90.00
_cell.angle_beta   90.00
_cell.angle_gamma   90.00
#
_symmetry.space_group_name_H-M   'P 1'
#
loop_
_entity.id
_entity.type
_entity.pdbx_description
1 polymer ?
#
loop_
_entity_poly.entity_id
_entity_poly.type
_entity_poly.pdbx_seq_one_letter_code
_entity_poly.pdbx_strand_id
1 'polypeptide(L)'
;MISTYEPSSKKIKHYPANSCLLPICSLHGSAVTTVEGVGSTKTRVHPIQERLAKCHGSQCGFCTPGMVMSMYALLRNHPEPSMEQIIAALDGNLCRCTGYRPIIDTYKSFAGEGTCCQLRGTGQCCLDKEDMCKSTDKGNQTHSDLCNPEKFQPVDPTQEFIFPPELMRMAQEEPKRTLVFHGKRTTWISPANLQELLELKAMYPKAPLIVGNTSVGLEMKLNGVHYPVIIHPTRIPDLHVVSNTNHGLVIGAACCLAQLRDILMKVVLELPEEKTKIFHALLQQLKTLAGEQIRSLAVCFQ
;
A
#
# COMPACT_ATOMS: atom_id res chain seq x y z
N MET A 1 -6.79 4.77 0.86
CA MET A 1 -5.39 5.22 0.94
C MET A 1 -5.25 6.15 2.12
N ILE A 2 -4.18 6.03 2.89
CA ILE A 2 -3.84 6.97 3.96
C ILE A 2 -2.65 7.79 3.49
N SER A 3 -2.71 9.09 3.74
CA SER A 3 -1.60 10.01 3.46
C SER A 3 -1.18 10.70 4.74
N THR A 4 0.13 10.79 4.97
CA THR A 4 0.71 11.51 6.11
C THR A 4 1.82 12.43 5.65
N TYR A 5 2.05 13.51 6.40
CA TYR A 5 3.16 14.42 6.17
C TYR A 5 4.26 14.16 7.19
N GLU A 6 5.50 14.02 6.73
CA GLU A 6 6.68 13.86 7.58
C GLU A 6 7.47 15.19 7.62
N PRO A 7 7.43 15.94 8.74
CA PRO A 7 8.06 17.26 8.84
C PRO A 7 9.57 17.24 8.63
N SER A 8 10.25 16.19 9.10
CA SER A 8 11.72 16.07 9.02
C SER A 8 12.22 15.94 7.59
N SER A 9 11.52 15.17 6.75
CA SER A 9 11.88 14.96 5.35
C SER A 9 11.12 15.89 4.38
N LYS A 10 10.12 16.62 4.87
CA LYS A 10 9.16 17.42 4.09
C LYS A 10 8.45 16.62 3.01
N LYS A 11 8.29 15.30 3.18
CA LYS A 11 7.65 14.40 2.22
C LYS A 11 6.25 14.01 2.67
N ILE A 12 5.38 13.84 1.68
CA ILE A 12 4.08 13.21 1.87
C ILE A 12 4.25 11.72 1.58
N LYS A 13 3.79 10.86 2.49
CA LYS A 13 3.80 9.41 2.33
C LYS A 13 2.38 8.94 2.03
N HIS A 14 2.22 8.13 1.00
CA HIS A 14 0.95 7.50 0.62
C HIS A 14 1.06 5.99 0.80
N TYR A 15 0.11 5.37 1.48
CA TYR A 15 0.08 3.92 1.62
C TYR A 15 -1.35 3.36 1.62
N PRO A 16 -1.56 2.14 1.09
CA PRO A 16 -2.85 1.48 1.16
C PRO A 16 -3.03 0.82 2.55
N ALA A 17 -4.28 0.67 2.98
CA ALA A 17 -4.60 0.12 4.30
C ALA A 17 -6.02 -0.46 4.33
N ASN A 18 -6.24 -1.49 5.14
CA ASN A 18 -7.56 -2.06 5.39
C ASN A 18 -8.32 -1.18 6.40
N SER A 19 -9.36 -0.49 5.95
CA SER A 19 -10.17 0.38 6.82
C SER A 19 -10.84 -0.37 7.98
N CYS A 20 -11.14 -1.66 7.80
CA CYS A 20 -11.78 -2.50 8.82
C CYS A 20 -10.89 -2.77 10.05
N LEU A 21 -9.58 -2.52 9.97
CA LEU A 21 -8.62 -2.71 11.05
C LEU A 21 -8.10 -1.38 11.61
N LEU A 22 -8.41 -0.25 10.99
CA LEU A 22 -7.89 1.07 11.37
C LEU A 22 -8.82 1.77 12.39
N PRO A 23 -8.41 1.91 13.67
CA PRO A 23 -9.16 2.71 14.61
C PRO A 23 -9.07 4.19 14.22
N ILE A 24 -10.19 4.92 14.20
CA ILE A 24 -10.18 6.35 13.85
C ILE A 24 -9.26 7.19 14.75
N CYS A 25 -9.04 6.75 16.00
CA CYS A 25 -8.15 7.40 16.96
C CYS A 25 -6.67 7.34 16.54
N SER A 26 -6.29 6.45 15.63
CA SER A 26 -4.93 6.38 15.07
C SER A 26 -4.72 7.29 13.85
N LEU A 27 -5.77 7.94 13.33
CA LEU A 27 -5.73 8.73 12.10
C LEU A 27 -5.56 10.24 12.34
N HIS A 28 -5.29 10.66 13.58
CA HIS A 28 -5.04 12.06 13.89
C HIS A 28 -3.85 12.61 13.08
N GLY A 29 -4.06 13.71 12.36
CA GLY A 29 -3.05 14.31 11.47
C GLY A 29 -2.87 13.61 10.11
N SER A 30 -3.75 12.66 9.76
CA SER A 30 -3.69 11.91 8.49
C SER A 30 -4.83 12.31 7.54
N ALA A 31 -4.61 12.16 6.23
CA ALA A 31 -5.65 12.32 5.21
C ALA A 31 -6.10 10.95 4.69
N VAL A 32 -7.41 10.72 4.67
CA VAL A 32 -8.01 9.49 4.13
C VAL A 32 -8.59 9.77 2.75
N THR A 33 -8.25 8.92 1.78
CA THR A 33 -8.86 8.93 0.44
C THR A 33 -9.58 7.60 0.20
N THR A 34 -10.86 7.67 -0.15
CA THR A 34 -11.72 6.55 -0.55
C THR A 34 -11.98 6.57 -2.05
N VAL A 35 -12.73 5.58 -2.58
CA VAL A 35 -12.98 5.45 -4.02
C VAL A 35 -13.72 6.65 -4.60
N GLU A 36 -14.65 7.22 -3.84
CA GLU A 36 -15.42 8.42 -4.20
C GLU A 36 -14.53 9.66 -4.21
N GLY A 37 -13.51 9.67 -3.33
CA GLY A 37 -12.50 10.71 -3.27
C GLY A 37 -11.58 10.70 -4.47
N VAL A 38 -11.40 9.57 -5.17
CA VAL A 38 -10.55 9.47 -6.38
C VAL A 38 -11.29 10.01 -7.62
N GLY A 39 -12.59 9.83 -7.69
CA GLY A 39 -13.42 10.25 -8.82
C GLY A 39 -14.84 9.72 -8.71
N SER A 40 -15.77 10.33 -9.44
CA SER A 40 -17.18 9.95 -9.45
C SER A 40 -17.86 10.23 -10.77
N THR A 41 -19.02 9.61 -11.00
CA THR A 41 -19.88 9.89 -12.16
C THR A 41 -20.55 11.26 -12.12
N LYS A 42 -20.59 11.91 -10.95
CA LYS A 42 -21.12 13.29 -10.80
C LYS A 42 -20.09 14.36 -11.14
N THR A 43 -18.81 14.00 -11.07
CA THR A 43 -17.69 14.91 -11.32
C THR A 43 -16.89 14.38 -12.50
N ARG A 44 -15.66 13.94 -12.25
CA ARG A 44 -14.79 13.30 -13.22
C ARG A 44 -14.49 11.88 -12.73
N VAL A 45 -14.62 10.92 -13.64
CA VAL A 45 -14.19 9.54 -13.40
C VAL A 45 -12.68 9.47 -13.59
N HIS A 46 -11.99 8.86 -12.63
CA HIS A 46 -10.54 8.69 -12.70
C HIS A 46 -10.16 7.64 -13.75
N PRO A 47 -9.03 7.75 -14.47
CA PRO A 47 -8.61 6.77 -15.46
C PRO A 47 -8.61 5.32 -14.93
N ILE A 48 -8.18 5.06 -13.70
CA ILE A 48 -8.26 3.72 -13.09
C ILE A 48 -9.70 3.19 -13.06
N GLN A 49 -10.66 4.01 -12.65
CA GLN A 49 -12.08 3.64 -12.59
C GLN A 49 -12.64 3.41 -14.01
N GLU A 50 -12.31 4.30 -14.94
CA GLU A 50 -12.74 4.21 -16.35
C GLU A 50 -12.25 2.91 -16.98
N ARG A 51 -10.94 2.65 -16.94
CA ARG A 51 -10.33 1.50 -17.60
C ARG A 51 -10.84 0.20 -16.98
N LEU A 52 -10.93 0.12 -15.65
CA LEU A 52 -11.40 -1.09 -14.97
C LEU A 52 -12.85 -1.45 -15.32
N ALA A 53 -13.72 -0.44 -15.45
CA ALA A 53 -15.10 -0.64 -15.89
C ALA A 53 -15.18 -1.02 -17.37
N LYS A 54 -14.52 -0.26 -18.25
CA LYS A 54 -14.59 -0.44 -19.71
C LYS A 54 -13.90 -1.71 -20.21
N CYS A 55 -12.92 -2.23 -19.46
CA CYS A 55 -12.17 -3.45 -19.80
C CYS A 55 -12.65 -4.69 -19.03
N HIS A 56 -13.91 -4.68 -18.58
CA HIS A 56 -14.57 -5.83 -17.97
C HIS A 56 -13.88 -6.36 -16.69
N GLY A 57 -13.12 -5.50 -16.01
CA GLY A 57 -12.48 -5.80 -14.72
C GLY A 57 -13.43 -5.81 -13.53
N SER A 58 -14.73 -5.54 -13.75
CA SER A 58 -15.77 -5.53 -12.74
C SER A 58 -17.00 -6.30 -13.21
N GLN A 59 -17.42 -7.30 -12.43
CA GLN A 59 -18.69 -8.04 -12.63
C GLN A 59 -19.69 -7.66 -11.54
N CYS A 60 -19.70 -8.36 -10.39
CA CYS A 60 -20.60 -8.03 -9.28
C CYS A 60 -20.32 -6.66 -8.63
N GLY A 61 -19.15 -6.08 -8.88
CA GLY A 61 -18.76 -4.75 -8.42
C GLY A 61 -18.27 -4.65 -6.97
N PHE A 62 -18.46 -5.66 -6.13
CA PHE A 62 -18.19 -5.54 -4.69
C PHE A 62 -16.71 -5.34 -4.35
N CYS A 63 -15.80 -6.05 -5.02
CA CYS A 63 -14.35 -5.88 -4.81
C CYS A 63 -13.76 -4.67 -5.54
N THR A 64 -14.50 -4.06 -6.47
CA THR A 64 -14.01 -3.03 -7.40
C THR A 64 -13.44 -1.81 -6.68
N PRO A 65 -14.05 -1.26 -5.61
CA PRO A 65 -13.44 -0.18 -4.84
C PRO A 65 -12.06 -0.51 -4.26
N GLY A 66 -11.86 -1.74 -3.75
CA GLY A 66 -10.56 -2.18 -3.23
C GLY A 66 -9.48 -2.29 -4.31
N MET A 67 -9.87 -2.83 -5.47
CA MET A 67 -8.99 -2.91 -6.66
C MET A 67 -8.57 -1.52 -7.14
N VAL A 68 -9.52 -0.58 -7.22
CA VAL A 68 -9.25 0.82 -7.62
C VAL A 68 -8.32 1.48 -6.61
N MET A 69 -8.61 1.38 -5.32
CA MET A 69 -7.81 2.07 -4.29
C MET A 69 -6.41 1.50 -4.14
N SER A 70 -6.21 0.20 -4.37
CA SER A 70 -4.88 -0.43 -4.36
C SER A 70 -4.03 0.04 -5.53
N MET A 71 -4.61 0.09 -6.73
CA MET A 71 -3.93 0.63 -7.91
C MET A 71 -3.68 2.14 -7.78
N TYR A 72 -4.62 2.89 -7.22
CA TYR A 72 -4.48 4.33 -7.00
C TYR A 72 -3.32 4.63 -6.05
N ALA A 73 -3.23 3.92 -4.92
CA ALA A 73 -2.11 4.07 -4.00
C ALA A 73 -0.76 3.70 -4.65
N LEU A 74 -0.74 2.70 -5.54
CA LEU A 74 0.45 2.36 -6.31
C LEU A 74 0.87 3.51 -7.25
N LEU A 75 -0.04 4.02 -8.08
CA LEU A 75 0.27 5.10 -9.03
C LEU A 75 0.70 6.40 -8.34
N ARG A 76 0.18 6.68 -7.15
CA ARG A 76 0.60 7.82 -6.32
C ARG A 76 2.05 7.72 -5.83
N ASN A 77 2.62 6.52 -5.76
CA ASN A 77 4.01 6.28 -5.37
C ASN A 77 4.92 5.97 -6.58
N HIS A 78 4.37 5.36 -7.63
CA HIS A 78 5.06 4.97 -8.86
C HIS A 78 4.16 5.29 -10.07
N PRO A 79 4.31 6.47 -10.69
CA PRO A 79 3.48 6.86 -11.84
C PRO A 79 3.58 5.90 -13.04
N GLU A 80 4.73 5.24 -13.19
CA GLU A 80 5.00 4.22 -14.21
C GLU A 80 5.39 2.90 -13.51
N PRO A 81 4.43 2.15 -12.94
CA PRO A 81 4.72 0.94 -12.19
C PRO A 81 5.16 -0.22 -13.10
N SER A 82 5.96 -1.13 -12.57
CA SER A 82 6.24 -2.41 -13.23
C SER A 82 5.09 -3.42 -13.04
N MET A 83 5.08 -4.48 -13.85
CA MET A 83 4.11 -5.57 -13.67
C MET A 83 4.23 -6.28 -12.32
N GLU A 84 5.44 -6.40 -11.77
CA GLU A 84 5.64 -6.98 -10.44
C GLU A 84 4.99 -6.09 -9.36
N GLN A 85 5.13 -4.76 -9.47
CA GLN A 85 4.51 -3.82 -8.55
C GLN A 85 2.97 -3.85 -8.63
N ILE A 86 2.41 -3.98 -9.84
CA ILE A 86 0.96 -4.10 -10.04
C ILE A 86 0.42 -5.36 -9.36
N ILE A 87 1.08 -6.50 -9.55
CA ILE A 87 0.68 -7.76 -8.92
C ILE A 87 0.78 -7.65 -7.39
N ALA A 88 1.91 -7.15 -6.88
CA ALA A 88 2.13 -7.00 -5.44
C ALA A 88 1.11 -6.06 -4.77
N ALA A 89 0.69 -4.99 -5.46
CA ALA A 89 -0.37 -4.10 -4.97
C ALA A 89 -1.74 -4.80 -4.89
N LEU A 90 -1.96 -5.85 -5.68
CA LEU A 90 -3.20 -6.60 -5.74
C LEU A 90 -3.25 -7.82 -4.82
N ASP A 91 -2.14 -8.29 -4.25
CA ASP A 91 -2.06 -9.49 -3.41
C ASP A 91 -3.09 -9.54 -2.27
N GLY A 92 -3.45 -8.38 -1.71
CA GLY A 92 -4.43 -8.28 -0.64
C GLY A 92 -5.89 -8.14 -1.09
N ASN A 93 -6.18 -8.16 -2.39
CA ASN A 93 -7.52 -7.94 -2.94
C ASN A 93 -8.10 -9.22 -3.52
N LEU A 94 -9.24 -9.65 -2.99
CA LEU A 94 -9.91 -10.87 -3.44
C LEU A 94 -11.05 -10.55 -4.40
N CYS A 95 -11.12 -11.29 -5.52
CA CYS A 95 -12.23 -11.28 -6.45
C CYS A 95 -12.72 -12.69 -6.74
N ARG A 96 -14.02 -12.93 -6.59
CA ARG A 96 -14.64 -14.23 -6.84
C ARG A 96 -15.23 -14.38 -8.25
N CYS A 97 -15.45 -13.28 -8.95
CA CYS A 97 -16.23 -13.25 -10.19
C CYS A 97 -15.34 -13.20 -11.45
N THR A 98 -14.33 -12.33 -11.47
CA THR A 98 -13.60 -11.99 -12.72
C THR A 98 -12.48 -12.96 -13.09
N GLY A 99 -12.05 -13.81 -12.15
CA GLY A 99 -10.84 -14.62 -12.33
C GLY A 99 -9.55 -13.80 -12.49
N TYR A 100 -9.56 -12.52 -12.08
CA TYR A 100 -8.46 -11.53 -12.13
C TYR A 100 -7.94 -11.13 -13.51
N ARG A 101 -8.03 -12.00 -14.52
CA ARG A 101 -7.48 -11.74 -15.87
C ARG A 101 -7.83 -10.36 -16.44
N PRO A 102 -9.11 -9.93 -16.48
CA PRO A 102 -9.44 -8.61 -17.02
C PRO A 102 -8.95 -7.45 -16.14
N ILE A 103 -8.80 -7.65 -14.82
CA ILE A 103 -8.23 -6.63 -13.91
C ILE A 103 -6.75 -6.42 -14.22
N ILE A 104 -5.99 -7.51 -14.32
CA ILE A 104 -4.56 -7.48 -14.63
C ILE A 104 -4.32 -6.91 -16.03
N ASP A 105 -5.10 -7.32 -17.03
CA ASP A 105 -4.99 -6.79 -18.39
C ASP A 105 -5.32 -5.31 -18.48
N THR A 106 -6.30 -4.85 -17.69
CA THR A 106 -6.56 -3.41 -17.54
C THR A 106 -5.33 -2.70 -16.99
N TYR A 107 -4.76 -3.19 -15.88
CA TYR A 107 -3.72 -2.46 -15.18
C TYR A 107 -2.36 -2.48 -15.88
N LYS A 108 -2.11 -3.45 -16.76
CA LYS A 108 -0.98 -3.42 -17.72
C LYS A 108 -0.92 -2.12 -18.51
N SER A 109 -2.06 -1.51 -18.82
CA SER A 109 -2.10 -0.24 -19.56
C SER A 109 -1.53 0.97 -18.79
N PHE A 110 -1.25 0.81 -17.50
CA PHE A 110 -0.55 1.82 -16.69
C PHE A 110 0.93 1.51 -16.51
N ALA A 111 1.39 0.31 -16.88
CA ALA A 111 2.81 0.00 -16.79
C ALA A 111 3.59 0.85 -17.81
N GLY A 112 4.77 1.35 -17.42
CA GLY A 112 5.71 1.95 -18.38
C GLY A 112 6.05 0.95 -19.49
N GLU A 113 6.45 1.41 -20.68
CA GLU A 113 6.67 0.56 -21.86
C GLU A 113 7.54 -0.67 -21.55
N GLY A 114 6.87 -1.77 -21.23
CA GLY A 114 7.44 -3.09 -21.04
C GLY A 114 7.11 -3.88 -22.29
N THR A 115 8.07 -3.93 -23.20
CA THR A 115 8.16 -4.77 -24.40
C THR A 115 7.19 -5.96 -24.36
N CYS A 116 6.30 -6.03 -25.36
CA CYS A 116 5.24 -7.02 -25.57
C CYS A 116 5.63 -8.52 -25.40
N CYS A 117 6.91 -8.86 -25.21
CA CYS A 117 7.37 -10.22 -24.96
C CYS A 117 8.58 -10.24 -24.00
N GLN A 118 8.39 -10.59 -22.73
CA GLN A 118 9.49 -10.95 -21.80
C GLN A 118 9.74 -12.47 -21.73
N LEU A 119 9.58 -13.17 -22.86
CA LEU A 119 10.33 -14.40 -23.13
C LEU A 119 11.41 -14.04 -24.16
N ARG A 120 12.44 -13.31 -23.74
CA ARG A 120 13.60 -12.97 -24.59
C ARG A 120 14.89 -13.27 -23.84
N GLY A 121 15.22 -14.56 -23.77
CA GLY A 121 16.59 -15.04 -23.79
C GLY A 121 17.10 -15.32 -25.22
N THR A 122 16.19 -15.43 -26.19
CA THR A 122 16.48 -15.57 -27.62
C THR A 122 15.37 -14.85 -28.37
N GLY A 123 15.72 -13.90 -29.23
CA GLY A 123 14.76 -13.08 -29.98
C GLY A 123 14.03 -13.85 -31.08
N GLN A 124 13.18 -14.82 -30.72
CA GLN A 124 12.32 -15.51 -31.67
C GLN A 124 10.94 -15.75 -31.06
N CYS A 125 9.93 -15.10 -31.63
CA CYS A 125 8.53 -15.33 -31.30
C CYS A 125 8.10 -16.66 -31.93
N CYS A 126 7.40 -17.51 -31.18
CA CYS A 126 7.11 -18.90 -31.55
C CYS A 126 6.07 -19.09 -32.69
N LEU A 127 6.05 -18.24 -33.70
CA LEU A 127 5.27 -18.43 -34.92
C LEU A 127 6.02 -18.12 -36.22
N ASP A 128 7.36 -18.13 -36.19
CA ASP A 128 8.15 -18.12 -37.42
C ASP A 128 8.58 -19.54 -37.79
N LYS A 129 7.65 -20.31 -38.35
CA LYS A 129 8.02 -21.24 -39.43
C LYS A 129 7.69 -20.51 -40.72
N GLU A 130 8.74 -19.96 -41.31
CA GLU A 130 8.75 -19.32 -42.62
C GLU A 130 8.15 -20.27 -43.65
N ASP A 131 6.89 -20.07 -44.00
CA ASP A 131 6.39 -20.24 -45.35
C ASP A 131 5.00 -19.61 -45.48
N MET A 132 4.83 -18.80 -46.54
CA MET A 132 3.58 -18.18 -47.01
C MET A 132 3.23 -16.78 -46.48
N CYS A 133 4.11 -15.82 -46.73
CA CYS A 133 3.77 -14.39 -46.76
C CYS A 133 3.24 -13.93 -48.13
N LYS A 134 2.36 -14.69 -48.81
CA LYS A 134 1.58 -14.23 -49.98
C LYS A 134 0.25 -14.96 -50.12
N SER A 135 -0.76 -14.51 -49.38
CA SER A 135 -2.16 -14.82 -49.72
C SER A 135 -3.06 -13.68 -49.25
N THR A 136 -3.55 -12.91 -50.22
CA THR A 136 -4.87 -12.29 -50.16
C THR A 136 -5.90 -13.38 -49.83
N ASP A 137 -6.66 -13.27 -48.74
CA ASP A 137 -8.12 -13.17 -48.76
C ASP A 137 -8.68 -13.22 -47.33
N LYS A 138 -9.83 -12.61 -47.19
CA LYS A 138 -10.76 -12.54 -46.07
C LYS A 138 -10.87 -13.87 -45.31
N GLY A 139 -10.82 -13.79 -43.97
CA GLY A 139 -11.34 -14.86 -43.12
C GLY A 139 -10.58 -15.12 -41.83
N ASN A 140 -10.47 -14.11 -40.98
CA ASN A 140 -10.64 -14.23 -39.52
C ASN A 140 -10.31 -12.88 -38.87
N GLN A 141 -11.22 -11.92 -39.05
CA GLN A 141 -11.35 -10.82 -38.11
C GLN A 141 -11.94 -11.40 -36.82
N THR A 142 -11.12 -11.99 -35.96
CA THR A 142 -11.45 -12.08 -34.53
C THR A 142 -11.15 -10.74 -33.87
N HIS A 143 -11.73 -9.66 -34.41
CA HIS A 143 -11.87 -8.42 -33.66
C HIS A 143 -13.05 -8.58 -32.70
N SER A 144 -12.72 -8.63 -31.43
CA SER A 144 -13.38 -7.74 -30.48
C SER A 144 -12.32 -7.35 -29.47
N ASP A 145 -11.71 -6.18 -29.64
CA ASP A 145 -10.88 -5.57 -28.60
C ASP A 145 -11.78 -5.31 -27.39
N LEU A 146 -11.90 -6.30 -26.49
CA LEU A 146 -12.67 -6.22 -25.26
C LEU A 146 -12.23 -5.03 -24.39
N CYS A 147 -11.03 -4.51 -24.64
CA CYS A 147 -10.45 -3.34 -24.02
C CYS A 147 -9.59 -2.64 -25.07
N ASN A 148 -9.82 -1.36 -25.33
CA ASN A 148 -8.97 -0.55 -26.21
C ASN A 148 -8.31 0.58 -25.39
N PRO A 149 -7.08 0.36 -24.89
CA PRO A 149 -6.37 1.31 -24.03
C PRO A 149 -6.15 2.69 -24.65
N GLU A 150 -5.98 2.77 -25.97
CA GLU A 150 -5.70 4.01 -26.71
C GLU A 150 -6.85 5.02 -26.66
N LYS A 151 -8.07 4.54 -26.38
CA LYS A 151 -9.28 5.37 -26.29
C LYS A 151 -9.53 5.94 -24.89
N PHE A 152 -8.70 5.61 -23.90
CA PHE A 152 -8.91 6.03 -22.52
C PHE A 152 -8.16 7.30 -22.18
N GLN A 153 -8.63 8.03 -21.17
CA GLN A 153 -7.92 9.22 -20.73
C GLN A 153 -6.52 8.85 -20.21
N PRO A 154 -5.49 9.66 -20.54
CA PRO A 154 -4.19 9.52 -19.92
C PRO A 154 -4.29 9.84 -18.43
N VAL A 155 -3.39 9.25 -17.64
CA VAL A 155 -3.19 9.65 -16.25
C VAL A 155 -2.42 10.96 -16.27
N ASP A 156 -2.95 11.98 -15.60
CA ASP A 156 -2.25 13.24 -15.36
C ASP A 156 -1.92 13.34 -13.86
N PRO A 157 -0.68 13.02 -13.45
CA PRO A 157 -0.27 13.06 -12.05
C PRO A 157 -0.40 14.44 -11.40
N THR A 158 -0.47 15.52 -12.20
CA THR A 158 -0.59 16.90 -11.68
C THR A 158 -2.01 17.24 -11.22
N GLN A 159 -3.01 16.49 -11.70
CA GLN A 159 -4.42 16.69 -11.36
C GLN A 159 -4.88 15.82 -10.18
N GLU A 160 -3.93 15.16 -9.51
CA GLU A 160 -4.19 14.39 -8.31
C GLU A 160 -4.52 15.30 -7.12
N PHE A 161 -5.28 14.76 -6.16
CA PHE A 161 -5.65 15.53 -4.97
C PHE A 161 -4.41 15.97 -4.19
N ILE A 162 -4.36 17.29 -3.94
CA ILE A 162 -3.36 17.90 -3.08
C ILE A 162 -3.48 17.34 -1.67
N PHE A 163 -2.35 17.20 -0.98
CA PHE A 163 -2.37 16.91 0.44
C PHE A 163 -2.91 18.14 1.20
N PRO A 164 -3.84 17.98 2.16
CA PRO A 164 -4.46 19.11 2.85
C PRO A 164 -3.42 20.02 3.53
N PRO A 165 -3.31 21.31 3.16
CA PRO A 165 -2.30 22.21 3.73
C PRO A 165 -2.43 22.42 5.24
N GLU A 166 -3.66 22.29 5.77
CA GLU A 166 -3.91 22.33 7.21
C GLU A 166 -3.15 21.24 7.96
N LEU A 167 -3.16 20.00 7.44
CA LEU A 167 -2.43 18.88 8.05
C LEU A 167 -0.91 19.08 7.99
N MET A 168 -0.40 19.80 6.98
CA MET A 168 1.02 20.15 6.91
C MET A 168 1.39 21.14 8.03
N ARG A 169 0.58 22.19 8.23
CA ARG A 169 0.79 23.15 9.32
C ARG A 169 0.67 22.48 10.68
N MET A 170 -0.35 21.65 10.88
CA MET A 170 -0.51 20.87 12.13
C MET A 170 0.75 20.07 12.45
N ALA A 171 1.32 19.37 11.47
CA ALA A 171 2.51 18.56 11.68
C ALA A 171 3.79 19.38 11.93
N GLN A 172 3.87 20.62 11.45
CA GLN A 172 5.04 21.50 11.58
C GLN A 172 5.00 22.38 12.84
N GLU A 173 3.82 22.88 13.18
CA GLU A 173 3.65 23.98 14.12
C GLU A 173 3.04 23.52 15.46
N GLU A 174 2.28 22.42 15.48
CA GLU A 174 1.64 21.99 16.73
C GLU A 174 2.61 21.25 17.67
N PRO A 175 2.63 21.61 18.97
CA PRO A 175 3.41 20.90 19.95
C PRO A 175 2.89 19.46 20.10
N LYS A 176 3.81 18.50 20.10
CA LYS A 176 3.48 17.10 20.37
C LYS A 176 2.99 16.95 21.81
N ARG A 177 1.67 16.88 21.97
CA ARG A 177 1.00 16.53 23.22
C ARG A 177 0.40 15.13 23.15
N THR A 178 0.25 14.53 24.33
CA THR A 178 -0.49 13.28 24.48
C THR A 178 -1.95 13.49 24.18
N LEU A 179 -2.50 12.58 23.39
CA LEU A 179 -3.90 12.59 22.99
C LEU A 179 -4.63 11.51 23.77
N VAL A 180 -5.77 11.86 24.35
CA VAL A 180 -6.61 10.94 25.10
C VAL A 180 -8.02 11.00 24.53
N PHE A 181 -8.52 9.85 24.10
CA PHE A 181 -9.90 9.71 23.62
C PHE A 181 -10.66 8.76 24.54
N HIS A 182 -11.76 9.24 25.10
CA HIS A 182 -12.63 8.43 25.97
C HIS A 182 -13.85 7.94 25.19
N GLY A 183 -13.96 6.63 25.04
CA GLY A 183 -15.19 5.96 24.63
C GLY A 183 -15.99 5.48 25.83
N LYS A 184 -17.16 4.88 25.57
CA LYS A 184 -18.01 4.32 26.63
C LYS A 184 -17.35 3.18 27.41
N ARG A 185 -16.43 2.43 26.78
CA ARG A 185 -15.82 1.22 27.34
C ARG A 185 -14.29 1.21 27.31
N THR A 186 -13.69 2.02 26.43
CA THR A 186 -12.26 2.02 26.17
C THR A 186 -11.73 3.44 26.15
N THR A 187 -10.59 3.66 26.79
CA THR A 187 -9.78 4.88 26.67
C THR A 187 -8.59 4.60 25.77
N TRP A 188 -8.39 5.45 24.77
CA TRP A 188 -7.25 5.39 23.85
C TRP A 188 -6.28 6.51 24.19
N ILE A 189 -5.02 6.16 24.47
CA ILE A 189 -3.98 7.11 24.86
C ILE A 189 -2.86 7.06 23.83
N SER A 190 -2.54 8.18 23.19
CA SER A 190 -1.41 8.30 22.27
C SER A 190 -0.33 9.21 22.85
N PRO A 191 0.70 8.64 23.51
CA PRO A 191 1.77 9.40 24.15
C PRO A 191 2.58 10.23 23.15
N ALA A 192 3.07 11.39 23.60
CA ALA A 192 3.89 12.28 22.78
C ALA A 192 5.37 11.85 22.68
N ASN A 193 5.89 11.20 23.72
CA ASN A 193 7.31 10.85 23.86
C ASN A 193 7.47 9.51 24.59
N LEU A 194 8.72 9.01 24.61
CA LEU A 194 9.07 7.72 25.20
C LEU A 194 8.85 7.67 26.71
N GLN A 195 9.13 8.75 27.43
CA GLN A 195 8.97 8.82 28.88
C GLN A 195 7.50 8.58 29.29
N GLU A 196 6.57 9.29 28.64
CA GLU A 196 5.14 9.11 28.88
C GLU A 196 4.65 7.70 28.51
N LEU A 197 5.19 7.10 27.45
CA LEU A 197 4.88 5.70 27.12
C LEU A 197 5.29 4.74 28.25
N LEU A 198 6.49 4.91 28.81
CA LEU A 198 6.98 4.06 29.90
C LEU A 198 6.13 4.22 31.16
N GLU A 199 5.76 5.46 31.51
CA GLU A 199 4.87 5.75 32.63
C GLU A 199 3.48 5.14 32.45
N LEU A 200 2.89 5.28 31.26
CA LEU A 200 1.61 4.67 30.92
C LEU A 200 1.67 3.14 30.98
N LYS A 201 2.78 2.54 30.53
CA LYS A 201 2.95 1.08 30.57
C LYS A 201 3.18 0.57 31.99
N ALA A 202 3.83 1.35 32.85
CA ALA A 202 3.95 1.06 34.28
C ALA A 202 2.59 1.16 34.99
N MET A 203 1.77 2.17 34.66
CA MET A 203 0.44 2.37 35.22
C MET A 203 -0.58 1.34 34.72
N TYR A 204 -0.52 0.98 33.44
CA TYR A 204 -1.42 0.04 32.78
C TYR A 204 -0.64 -1.12 32.16
N PRO A 205 -0.06 -2.03 32.97
CA PRO A 205 0.82 -3.09 32.46
C PRO A 205 0.10 -4.06 31.51
N LYS A 206 -1.22 -4.23 31.67
CA LYS A 206 -2.05 -5.07 30.80
C LYS A 206 -2.59 -4.35 29.55
N ALA A 207 -2.41 -3.04 29.42
CA ALA A 207 -2.85 -2.32 28.23
C ALA A 207 -2.00 -2.73 27.03
N PRO A 208 -2.61 -3.15 25.91
CA PRO A 208 -1.88 -3.48 24.70
C PRO A 208 -1.30 -2.21 24.08
N LEU A 209 -0.12 -2.35 23.47
CA LEU A 209 0.45 -1.34 22.59
C LEU A 209 -0.08 -1.62 21.17
N ILE A 210 -0.86 -0.69 20.62
CA ILE A 210 -1.43 -0.86 19.28
C ILE A 210 -0.73 0.10 18.33
N VAL A 211 -0.01 -0.44 17.34
CA VAL A 211 0.49 0.31 16.18
C VAL A 211 -0.38 0.05 14.97
N GLY A 212 -0.18 -1.08 14.27
CA GLY A 212 -0.92 -1.45 13.06
C GLY A 212 -2.28 -2.08 13.29
N ASN A 213 -2.58 -2.52 14.53
CA ASN A 213 -3.81 -3.20 14.92
C ASN A 213 -4.15 -4.49 14.13
N THR A 214 -3.17 -5.09 13.44
CA THR A 214 -3.36 -6.28 12.60
C THR A 214 -3.44 -7.61 13.37
N SER A 215 -3.20 -7.57 14.69
CA SER A 215 -3.31 -8.72 15.60
C SER A 215 -4.36 -8.46 16.68
N VAL A 216 -4.12 -7.48 17.56
CA VAL A 216 -5.03 -7.11 18.65
C VAL A 216 -6.46 -6.82 18.15
N GLY A 217 -6.61 -6.12 17.02
CA GLY A 217 -7.92 -5.83 16.45
C GLY A 217 -8.69 -7.09 16.03
N LEU A 218 -7.99 -8.13 15.58
CA LEU A 218 -8.57 -9.41 15.24
C LEU A 218 -8.96 -10.19 16.50
N GLU A 219 -8.08 -10.21 17.50
CA GLU A 219 -8.35 -10.83 18.80
C GLU A 219 -9.59 -10.21 19.47
N MET A 220 -9.68 -8.88 19.51
CA MET A 220 -10.84 -8.18 20.08
C MET A 220 -12.14 -8.54 19.34
N LYS A 221 -12.07 -8.67 18.01
CA LYS A 221 -13.25 -8.92 17.17
C LYS A 221 -13.70 -10.38 17.19
N LEU A 222 -12.77 -11.33 17.12
CA LEU A 222 -13.07 -12.75 16.99
C LEU A 222 -13.18 -13.46 18.35
N ASN A 223 -12.32 -13.09 19.31
CA ASN A 223 -12.26 -13.75 20.62
C ASN A 223 -13.05 -12.99 21.69
N GLY A 224 -13.66 -11.85 21.35
CA GLY A 224 -14.43 -11.03 22.28
C GLY A 224 -13.59 -10.38 23.39
N VAL A 225 -12.27 -10.34 23.23
CA VAL A 225 -11.35 -9.73 24.20
C VAL A 225 -11.59 -8.22 24.24
N HIS A 226 -11.58 -7.66 25.45
CA HIS A 226 -11.82 -6.24 25.66
C HIS A 226 -10.72 -5.60 26.50
N TYR A 227 -10.18 -4.49 25.99
CA TYR A 227 -9.18 -3.69 26.67
C TYR A 227 -9.79 -2.33 27.09
N PRO A 228 -9.88 -2.03 28.41
CA PRO A 228 -10.41 -0.75 28.87
C PRO A 228 -9.45 0.41 28.62
N VAL A 229 -8.15 0.13 28.48
CA VAL A 229 -7.12 1.10 28.13
C VAL A 229 -6.29 0.52 26.99
N ILE A 230 -6.05 1.34 25.97
CA ILE A 230 -5.19 1.05 24.82
C ILE A 230 -4.16 2.17 24.71
N ILE A 231 -2.91 1.81 24.43
CA ILE A 231 -1.82 2.78 24.24
C ILE A 231 -1.35 2.72 22.78
N HIS A 232 -1.25 3.88 22.12
CA HIS A 232 -0.88 4.02 20.71
C HIS A 232 0.40 4.85 20.54
N PRO A 233 1.58 4.20 20.46
CA PRO A 233 2.86 4.87 20.57
C PRO A 233 3.43 5.36 19.23
N THR A 234 2.68 5.29 18.13
CA THR A 234 3.19 5.57 16.76
C THR A 234 3.74 6.99 16.56
N ARG A 235 3.37 7.96 17.41
CA ARG A 235 3.85 9.36 17.30
C ARG A 235 5.24 9.60 17.91
N ILE A 236 5.79 8.61 18.61
CA ILE A 236 7.09 8.67 19.30
C ILE A 236 8.23 8.44 18.29
N PRO A 237 9.09 9.44 18.03
CA PRO A 237 10.18 9.30 17.05
C PRO A 237 11.16 8.16 17.34
N ASP A 238 11.46 7.91 18.61
CA ASP A 238 12.39 6.87 19.07
C ASP A 238 12.02 5.48 18.57
N LEU A 239 10.73 5.21 18.37
CA LEU A 239 10.24 3.93 17.88
C LEU A 239 10.33 3.76 16.36
N HIS A 240 10.77 4.78 15.62
CA HIS A 240 10.93 4.76 14.17
C HIS A 240 12.39 4.90 13.73
N VAL A 241 13.34 4.86 14.67
CA VAL A 241 14.77 5.04 14.37
C VAL A 241 15.27 3.88 13.51
N VAL A 242 15.99 4.21 12.45
CA VAL A 242 16.69 3.26 11.59
C VAL A 242 18.15 3.67 11.54
N SER A 243 19.05 2.78 11.97
CA SER A 243 20.48 3.08 12.00
C SER A 243 21.33 1.87 11.64
N ASN A 244 22.32 2.09 10.78
CA ASN A 244 23.38 1.13 10.49
C ASN A 244 24.46 1.25 11.56
N THR A 245 24.79 0.14 12.19
CA THR A 245 25.88 0.03 13.17
C THR A 245 26.97 -0.90 12.62
N ASN A 246 28.13 -0.93 13.28
CA ASN A 246 29.23 -1.84 12.92
C ASN A 246 28.83 -3.33 13.02
N HIS A 247 27.80 -3.64 13.80
CA HIS A 247 27.34 -5.00 14.07
C HIS A 247 26.05 -5.38 13.33
N GLY A 248 25.43 -4.45 12.61
CA GLY A 248 24.18 -4.71 11.87
C GLY A 248 23.23 -3.52 11.84
N LEU A 249 21.99 -3.81 11.44
CA LEU A 249 20.93 -2.84 11.25
C LEU A 249 20.00 -2.83 12.47
N VAL A 250 19.79 -1.64 13.06
CA VAL A 250 18.80 -1.42 14.13
C VAL A 250 17.56 -0.78 13.52
N ILE A 251 16.39 -1.35 13.83
CA ILE A 251 15.11 -0.95 13.26
C ILE A 251 14.12 -0.70 14.40
N GLY A 252 13.50 0.47 14.38
CA GLY A 252 12.53 0.90 15.36
C GLY A 252 11.30 -0.01 15.40
N ALA A 253 10.78 -0.24 16.60
CA ALA A 253 9.69 -1.19 16.80
C ALA A 253 8.35 -0.78 16.16
N ALA A 254 8.16 0.50 15.85
CA ALA A 254 6.99 1.03 15.17
C ALA A 254 7.17 1.12 13.63
N CYS A 255 8.33 0.72 13.09
CA CYS A 255 8.51 0.60 11.64
C CYS A 255 7.62 -0.52 11.09
N CYS A 256 6.87 -0.22 10.02
CA CYS A 256 6.00 -1.21 9.41
C CYS A 256 6.79 -2.17 8.50
N LEU A 257 6.18 -3.33 8.19
CA LEU A 257 6.84 -4.36 7.39
C LEU A 257 7.13 -3.90 5.95
N ALA A 258 6.33 -2.99 5.41
CA ALA A 258 6.61 -2.35 4.11
C ALA A 258 7.88 -1.48 4.19
N GLN A 259 8.04 -0.68 5.24
CA GLN A 259 9.26 0.10 5.47
C GLN A 259 10.48 -0.80 5.70
N LEU A 260 10.30 -1.89 6.47
CA LEU A 260 11.35 -2.89 6.66
C LEU A 260 11.84 -3.45 5.32
N ARG A 261 10.91 -3.85 4.44
CA ARG A 261 11.25 -4.32 3.08
C ARG A 261 12.08 -3.28 2.34
N ASP A 262 11.63 -2.03 2.29
CA ASP A 262 12.29 -0.97 1.52
C ASP A 262 13.70 -0.66 2.06
N ILE A 263 13.86 -0.67 3.39
CA ILE A 263 15.16 -0.49 4.06
C ILE A 263 16.09 -1.67 3.71
N LEU A 264 15.61 -2.91 3.82
CA LEU A 264 16.42 -4.10 3.53
C LEU A 264 16.82 -4.15 2.05
N MET A 265 15.93 -3.80 1.13
CA MET A 265 16.25 -3.71 -0.31
C MET A 265 17.39 -2.72 -0.56
N LYS A 266 17.36 -1.56 0.10
CA LYS A 266 18.44 -0.57 -0.02
C LYS A 266 19.76 -1.10 0.55
N VAL A 267 19.74 -1.66 1.76
CA VAL A 267 20.94 -2.14 2.46
C VAL A 267 21.60 -3.31 1.71
N VAL A 268 20.81 -4.20 1.10
CA VAL A 268 21.31 -5.32 0.29
C VAL A 268 22.10 -4.84 -0.93
N LEU A 269 21.75 -3.70 -1.53
CA LEU A 269 22.46 -3.13 -2.67
C LEU A 269 23.77 -2.42 -2.27
N GLU A 270 23.87 -1.93 -1.04
CA GLU A 270 25.00 -1.13 -0.55
C GLU A 270 26.10 -1.99 0.12
N LEU A 271 25.74 -3.15 0.68
CA LEU A 271 26.65 -4.00 1.46
C LEU A 271 27.06 -5.27 0.69
N PRO A 272 28.27 -5.82 0.96
CA PRO A 272 28.69 -7.09 0.40
C PRO A 272 27.74 -8.24 0.75
N GLU A 273 27.53 -9.17 -0.18
CA GLU A 273 26.59 -10.30 -0.06
C GLU A 273 26.81 -11.14 1.22
N GLU A 274 28.05 -11.30 1.64
CA GLU A 274 28.43 -12.03 2.86
C GLU A 274 27.79 -11.45 4.12
N LYS A 275 27.56 -10.13 4.16
CA LYS A 275 26.96 -9.40 5.29
C LYS A 275 25.44 -9.31 5.19
N THR A 276 24.83 -9.70 4.07
CA THR A 276 23.40 -9.47 3.80
C THR A 276 22.60 -10.76 3.63
N LYS A 277 23.18 -11.93 3.94
CA LYS A 277 22.50 -13.23 3.87
C LYS A 277 21.16 -13.27 4.63
N ILE A 278 21.14 -12.73 5.85
CA ILE A 278 19.91 -12.67 6.67
C ILE A 278 18.90 -11.69 6.05
N PHE A 279 19.37 -10.57 5.48
CA PHE A 279 18.49 -9.59 4.84
C PHE A 279 17.79 -10.16 3.61
N HIS A 280 18.50 -10.95 2.80
CA HIS A 280 17.88 -11.69 1.69
C HIS A 280 16.82 -12.68 2.17
N ALA A 281 17.10 -13.45 3.24
CA ALA A 281 16.12 -14.37 3.81
C ALA A 281 14.86 -13.64 4.31
N LEU A 282 15.03 -12.50 4.99
CA LEU A 282 13.91 -11.67 5.44
C LEU A 282 13.11 -11.10 4.27
N LEU A 283 13.77 -10.58 3.24
CA LEU A 283 13.12 -10.09 2.02
C LEU A 283 12.30 -11.19 1.34
N GLN A 284 12.81 -12.42 1.29
CA GLN A 284 12.09 -13.55 0.72
C GLN A 284 10.80 -13.86 1.49
N GLN A 285 10.83 -13.77 2.83
CA GLN A 285 9.62 -13.95 3.65
C GLN A 285 8.65 -12.78 3.48
N LEU A 286 9.14 -11.55 3.44
CA LEU A 286 8.31 -10.35 3.26
C LEU A 286 7.61 -10.31 1.90
N LYS A 287 8.19 -10.95 0.87
CA LYS A 287 7.58 -11.06 -0.46
C LYS A 287 6.23 -11.78 -0.45
N THR A 288 6.07 -12.79 0.40
CA THR A 288 4.85 -13.62 0.48
C THR A 288 3.98 -13.33 1.70
N LEU A 289 4.46 -12.46 2.61
CA LEU A 289 3.74 -12.13 3.83
C LEU A 289 2.62 -11.14 3.57
N ALA A 290 1.38 -11.65 3.57
CA ALA A 290 0.14 -10.89 3.41
C ALA A 290 0.12 -9.99 2.15
N GLY A 291 -0.83 -9.05 2.09
CA GLY A 291 -0.88 -8.01 1.05
C GLY A 291 -0.21 -6.71 1.50
N GLU A 292 0.03 -5.80 0.55
CA GLU A 292 0.66 -4.49 0.81
C GLU A 292 -0.08 -3.67 1.88
N GLN A 293 -1.40 -3.80 1.94
CA GLN A 293 -2.25 -3.11 2.90
C GLN A 293 -2.02 -3.55 4.34
N ILE A 294 -1.69 -4.83 4.56
CA ILE A 294 -1.32 -5.37 5.88
C ILE A 294 0.12 -4.99 6.20
N ARG A 295 1.05 -5.15 5.25
CA ARG A 295 2.47 -4.81 5.46
C ARG A 295 2.68 -3.32 5.75
N SER A 296 1.83 -2.45 5.21
CA SER A 296 1.87 -1.00 5.47
C SER A 296 1.45 -0.62 6.89
N LEU A 297 0.77 -1.52 7.61
CA LEU A 297 0.28 -1.29 8.97
C LEU A 297 1.02 -2.14 10.02
N ALA A 298 1.20 -3.43 9.73
CA ALA A 298 1.84 -4.38 10.62
C ALA A 298 3.28 -3.94 10.91
N VAL A 299 3.70 -4.13 12.15
CA VAL A 299 5.05 -3.80 12.64
C VAL A 299 5.76 -5.06 13.11
N CYS A 300 7.08 -4.99 13.23
CA CYS A 300 7.93 -6.13 13.58
C CYS A 300 7.69 -6.69 14.99
N PHE A 301 7.18 -5.87 15.93
CA PHE A 301 7.00 -6.24 17.32
C PHE A 301 5.56 -5.93 17.76
N GLN A 302 4.84 -6.96 18.22
CA GLN A 302 3.47 -6.88 18.74
C GLN A 302 3.41 -7.38 20.18
#